data_AF-A0A0D2Y843-F1
#
_entry.id   AF-A0A0D2Y843-F1
#
_cell.length_a   1.000
_cell.length_b   1.000
_cell.length_c   1.000
_cell.angle_alpha   90.00
_cell.angle_beta   90.00
_cell.angle_gamma   90.00
#
_symmetry.space_group_name_H-M   'P 1'
#
loop_
_entity.id
_entity.type
_entity.pdbx_description
1 polymer ?
#
loop_
_entity_poly.entity_id
_entity_poly.type
_entity_poly.pdbx_seq_one_letter_code
_entity_poly.pdbx_strand_id
1 'polypeptide(L)'
;MLGKEHPYTLASMNNLANVLDSMGQYEEAEKMHRQTLKLREKVLGKENPDTLTSRNNLTGALYSQGKYEAAVKMHRQTAELMEKVLGKEHPDTRASRNNLALLLNRIGKHEDAEELHPQTLELKEALGPDLLGG
;
A
#
# COMPACT_ATOMS: atom_id res chain seq x y z
N MET A 1 9.60 -18.36 -23.33
CA MET A 1 9.37 -18.26 -21.88
C MET A 1 9.97 -16.94 -21.39
N LEU A 2 9.23 -16.17 -20.59
CA LEU A 2 9.76 -14.95 -19.98
C LEU A 2 10.56 -15.30 -18.72
N GLY A 3 11.69 -14.65 -18.48
CA GLY A 3 12.52 -14.88 -17.29
C GLY A 3 11.86 -14.39 -16.00
N LYS A 4 12.42 -14.79 -14.84
CA LYS A 4 11.94 -14.36 -13.50
C LYS A 4 11.99 -12.85 -13.27
N GLU A 5 12.84 -12.16 -14.02
CA GLU A 5 13.04 -10.70 -13.94
C GLU A 5 12.24 -9.93 -15.00
N HIS A 6 11.52 -10.64 -15.88
CA HIS A 6 10.74 -9.98 -16.91
C HIS A 6 9.56 -9.20 -16.28
N PRO A 7 9.27 -7.95 -16.69
CA PRO A 7 8.22 -7.12 -16.09
C PRO A 7 6.86 -7.80 -15.97
N TYR A 8 6.41 -8.50 -17.02
CA TYR A 8 5.15 -9.28 -16.97
C TYR A 8 5.19 -10.42 -15.95
N THR A 9 6.32 -11.12 -15.79
CA THR A 9 6.46 -12.16 -14.76
C THR A 9 6.32 -11.53 -13.37
N LEU A 10 6.95 -10.37 -13.15
CA LEU A 10 6.86 -9.63 -11.88
C LEU A 10 5.44 -9.11 -11.62
N ALA A 11 4.72 -8.67 -12.65
CA ALA A 11 3.31 -8.30 -12.54
C ALA A 11 2.43 -9.50 -12.13
N SER A 12 2.63 -10.66 -12.77
CA SER A 12 1.91 -11.89 -12.39
C SER A 12 2.23 -12.33 -10.95
N MET A 13 3.49 -12.23 -10.51
CA MET A 13 3.86 -12.53 -9.11
C MET A 13 3.17 -11.59 -8.12
N ASN A 14 3.12 -10.29 -8.41
CA ASN A 14 2.40 -9.32 -7.58
C ASN A 14 0.90 -9.64 -7.50
N ASN A 15 0.28 -10.01 -8.62
CA ASN A 15 -1.14 -10.36 -8.65
C ASN A 15 -1.43 -11.67 -7.90
N LEU A 16 -0.55 -12.66 -8.00
CA LEU A 16 -0.67 -13.89 -7.23
C LEU A 16 -0.58 -13.62 -5.73
N ALA A 17 0.30 -12.71 -5.31
CA ALA A 17 0.38 -12.29 -3.91
C ALA A 17 -0.91 -11.64 -3.41
N ASN A 18 -1.56 -10.80 -4.23
CA ASN A 18 -2.88 -10.24 -3.90
C ASN A 18 -3.96 -11.34 -3.78
N VAL A 19 -3.91 -12.37 -4.63
CA VAL A 19 -4.84 -13.51 -4.54
C VAL A 19 -4.63 -14.28 -3.24
N LEU A 20 -3.38 -14.55 -2.85
CA LEU A 20 -3.05 -15.19 -1.58
C LEU A 20 -3.59 -14.38 -0.38
N ASP A 21 -3.43 -13.05 -0.41
CA ASP A 21 -3.97 -12.16 0.63
C ASP A 21 -5.51 -12.28 0.72
N SER A 22 -6.20 -12.29 -0.42
CA SER A 22 -7.66 -12.45 -0.48
C SER A 22 -8.15 -13.82 0.02
N MET A 23 -7.29 -14.84 -0.03
CA MET A 23 -7.56 -16.19 0.50
C MET A 23 -7.23 -16.32 2.00
N GLY A 24 -6.76 -15.26 2.66
CA GLY A 24 -6.32 -15.29 4.04
C GLY A 24 -4.92 -15.88 4.26
N GLN A 25 -4.17 -16.16 3.18
CA GLN A 25 -2.80 -16.69 3.23
C GLN A 25 -1.79 -15.55 3.38
N TYR A 26 -1.90 -14.81 4.48
CA TYR A 26 -1.25 -13.51 4.62
C TYR A 26 0.28 -13.58 4.68
N GLU A 27 0.85 -14.63 5.28
CA GLU A 27 2.29 -14.78 5.41
C GLU A 27 2.95 -15.15 4.07
N GLU A 28 2.31 -16.03 3.29
CA GLU A 28 2.71 -16.34 1.92
C GLU A 28 2.59 -15.11 1.01
N ALA A 29 1.51 -14.33 1.15
CA ALA A 29 1.30 -13.09 0.41
C ALA A 29 2.42 -12.09 0.71
N GLU A 30 2.75 -11.84 1.99
CA GLU A 30 3.84 -10.95 2.39
C GLU A 30 5.18 -11.41 1.80
N LYS A 31 5.51 -12.71 1.92
CA LYS A 31 6.75 -13.27 1.39
C LYS A 31 6.86 -13.05 -0.12
N MET A 32 5.76 -13.27 -0.86
CA MET A 32 5.73 -13.09 -2.30
C MET A 32 5.81 -11.61 -2.70
N HIS A 33 5.13 -10.71 -1.99
CA HIS A 33 5.26 -9.27 -2.20
C HIS A 33 6.69 -8.79 -1.96
N ARG A 34 7.35 -9.23 -0.88
CA ARG A 34 8.75 -8.89 -0.59
C ARG A 34 9.70 -9.39 -1.68
N GLN A 35 9.50 -10.62 -2.14
CA GLN A 35 10.30 -11.17 -3.23
C GLN A 35 10.11 -10.37 -4.52
N THR A 36 8.86 -10.07 -4.88
CA THR A 36 8.53 -9.30 -6.10
C THR A 36 9.10 -7.89 -6.02
N LEU A 37 8.97 -7.23 -4.87
CA LEU A 37 9.53 -5.90 -4.62
C LEU A 37 11.05 -5.90 -4.80
N LYS A 38 11.77 -6.86 -4.21
CA LYS A 38 13.23 -6.97 -4.36
C LYS A 38 13.66 -7.13 -5.81
N LEU A 39 12.91 -7.90 -6.60
CA LEU A 39 13.19 -8.06 -8.04
C LEU A 39 12.87 -6.78 -8.82
N ARG A 40 11.75 -6.11 -8.55
CA ARG A 40 11.40 -4.84 -9.18
C ARG A 40 12.41 -3.73 -8.85
N GLU A 41 12.85 -3.63 -7.60
CA GLU A 41 13.91 -2.68 -7.22
C GLU A 41 15.22 -2.95 -7.99
N LYS A 42 15.57 -4.22 -8.25
CA LYS A 42 16.75 -4.59 -9.03
C LYS A 42 16.60 -4.26 -10.52
N VAL A 43 15.44 -4.55 -11.11
CA VAL A 43 15.22 -4.48 -12.57
C VAL A 43 14.80 -3.08 -13.03
N LEU A 44 13.91 -2.44 -12.27
CA LEU A 44 13.27 -1.18 -12.64
C LEU A 44 13.78 0.01 -11.82
N GLY A 45 14.43 -0.25 -10.68
CA GLY A 45 14.84 0.77 -9.72
C GLY A 45 13.77 1.06 -8.66
N LYS A 46 14.19 1.69 -7.56
CA LYS A 46 13.35 1.96 -6.38
C LYS A 46 12.26 3.00 -6.61
N GLU A 47 12.51 3.93 -7.52
CA GLU A 47 11.63 5.07 -7.83
C GLU A 47 10.66 4.76 -8.98
N ASN A 48 10.77 3.59 -9.62
CA ASN A 48 9.87 3.24 -10.72
C ASN A 48 8.41 3.05 -10.22
N PRO A 49 7.39 3.57 -10.93
CA PRO A 49 5.98 3.43 -10.54
C PRO A 49 5.53 2.01 -10.22
N ASP A 50 5.98 1.00 -10.99
CA ASP A 50 5.65 -0.40 -10.72
C ASP A 50 6.29 -0.88 -9.42
N THR A 51 7.52 -0.45 -9.13
CA THR A 51 8.19 -0.75 -7.85
C THR A 51 7.43 -0.12 -6.69
N LEU A 52 7.03 1.16 -6.82
CA LEU A 52 6.26 1.88 -5.80
C LEU A 52 4.89 1.24 -5.57
N THR A 53 4.22 0.79 -6.64
CA THR A 53 2.96 0.02 -6.56
C THR A 53 3.13 -1.28 -5.76
N SER A 54 4.23 -2.02 -5.98
CA SER A 54 4.50 -3.23 -5.17
C SER A 54 4.80 -2.93 -3.71
N ARG A 55 5.43 -1.79 -3.39
CA ARG A 55 5.58 -1.34 -1.99
C ARG A 55 4.21 -1.09 -1.36
N ASN A 56 3.32 -0.44 -2.10
CA ASN A 56 1.95 -0.18 -1.66
C ASN A 56 1.19 -1.50 -1.36
N ASN A 57 1.27 -2.50 -2.23
CA ASN A 57 0.61 -3.79 -1.99
C ASN A 57 1.18 -4.53 -0.79
N LEU A 58 2.50 -4.47 -0.57
CA LEU A 58 3.12 -5.03 0.63
C LEU A 58 2.58 -4.37 1.91
N THR A 59 2.27 -3.07 1.89
CA THR A 59 1.65 -2.40 3.04
C THR A 59 0.24 -2.93 3.32
N GLY A 60 -0.54 -3.23 2.28
CA GLY A 60 -1.84 -3.90 2.40
C GLY A 60 -1.73 -5.27 3.06
N ALA A 61 -0.78 -6.11 2.60
CA ALA A 61 -0.55 -7.43 3.21
C ALA A 61 -0.10 -7.34 4.68
N LEU A 62 0.73 -6.35 5.03
CA LEU A 62 1.10 -6.10 6.44
C LEU A 62 -0.12 -5.68 7.28
N TYR A 63 -1.01 -4.86 6.72
CA TYR A 63 -2.25 -4.48 7.37
C TYR A 63 -3.17 -5.68 7.60
N SER A 64 -3.35 -6.54 6.59
CA SER A 64 -4.16 -7.77 6.71
C SER A 64 -3.65 -8.71 7.81
N GLN A 65 -2.37 -8.66 8.17
CA GLN A 65 -1.78 -9.40 9.29
C GLN A 65 -1.88 -8.70 10.65
N GLY A 66 -2.50 -7.52 10.73
CA GLY A 66 -2.51 -6.71 11.95
C GLY A 66 -1.18 -6.02 12.28
N LYS A 67 -0.21 -5.99 11.36
CA LYS A 67 1.09 -5.31 11.54
C LYS A 67 0.96 -3.82 11.22
N TYR A 68 0.05 -3.14 11.92
CA TYR A 68 -0.42 -1.80 11.58
C TYR A 68 0.67 -0.73 11.59
N GLU A 69 1.54 -0.69 12.59
CA GLU A 69 2.61 0.31 12.70
C GLU A 69 3.64 0.14 11.57
N ALA A 70 3.94 -1.11 11.22
CA ALA A 70 4.83 -1.43 10.11
C ALA A 70 4.22 -1.01 8.76
N ALA A 71 2.92 -1.26 8.57
CA ALA A 71 2.18 -0.83 7.39
C ALA A 71 2.19 0.70 7.27
N VAL A 72 1.86 1.44 8.33
CA VAL A 72 1.85 2.92 8.35
C VAL A 72 3.22 3.48 8.00
N LYS A 73 4.28 2.99 8.67
CA LYS A 73 5.65 3.47 8.45
C LYS A 73 6.07 3.27 6.99
N MET A 74 5.84 2.09 6.44
CA MET A 74 6.21 1.78 5.06
C MET A 74 5.36 2.55 4.05
N HIS A 75 4.08 2.74 4.34
CA HIS A 75 3.16 3.43 3.45
C HIS A 75 3.44 4.94 3.40
N ARG A 76 3.75 5.58 4.54
CA ARG A 76 4.23 6.98 4.61
C ARG A 76 5.48 7.20 3.76
N GLN A 77 6.50 6.35 3.94
CA GLN A 77 7.72 6.41 3.13
C GLN A 77 7.46 6.24 1.62
N THR A 78 6.49 5.41 1.26
CA THR A 78 6.12 5.17 -0.15
C THR A 78 5.38 6.37 -0.74
N ALA A 79 4.45 6.96 0.02
CA ALA A 79 3.70 8.15 -0.41
C ALA A 79 4.62 9.37 -0.59
N GLU A 80 5.55 9.60 0.35
CA GLU A 80 6.57 10.65 0.25
C GLU A 80 7.45 10.48 -1.00
N LEU A 81 7.85 9.24 -1.30
CA LEU A 81 8.67 8.95 -2.46
C LEU A 81 7.88 9.10 -3.78
N MET A 82 6.62 8.67 -3.81
CA MET A 82 5.73 8.91 -4.96
C MET A 82 5.53 10.41 -5.20
N GLU A 83 5.32 11.21 -4.15
CA GLU A 83 5.19 12.66 -4.27
C GLU A 83 6.46 13.31 -4.84
N LYS A 84 7.64 12.88 -4.38
CA LYS A 84 8.93 13.34 -4.92
C LYS A 84 9.13 12.97 -6.40
N VAL A 85 8.75 11.77 -6.81
CA VAL A 85 9.05 11.22 -8.14
C VAL A 85 8.00 11.61 -9.19
N LEU A 86 6.73 11.53 -8.82
CA LEU A 86 5.59 11.71 -9.74
C LEU A 86 4.90 13.07 -9.57
N GLY A 87 5.16 13.75 -8.45
CA GLY A 87 4.45 14.95 -8.05
C GLY A 87 3.19 14.66 -7.23
N LYS A 88 2.77 15.66 -6.46
CA LYS A 88 1.63 15.58 -5.53
C LYS A 88 0.29 15.28 -6.21
N GLU A 89 0.08 15.83 -7.40
CA GLU A 89 -1.19 15.72 -8.15
C GLU A 89 -1.30 14.46 -9.01
N HIS A 90 -0.22 13.66 -9.10
CA HIS A 90 -0.25 12.42 -9.87
C HIS A 90 -1.30 11.45 -9.29
N PRO A 91 -2.10 10.77 -10.14
CA PRO A 91 -3.13 9.85 -9.68
C PRO A 91 -2.64 8.80 -8.66
N ASP A 92 -1.48 8.20 -8.91
CA ASP A 92 -0.89 7.20 -8.00
C ASP A 92 -0.46 7.80 -6.65
N THR A 93 0.11 9.01 -6.66
CA THR A 93 0.47 9.72 -5.42
C THR A 93 -0.78 10.02 -4.60
N ARG A 94 -1.83 10.53 -5.25
CA ARG A 94 -3.12 10.83 -4.60
C ARG A 94 -3.76 9.56 -4.03
N ALA A 95 -3.77 8.47 -4.78
CA ALA A 95 -4.29 7.18 -4.34
C ALA A 95 -3.51 6.65 -3.13
N SER A 96 -2.18 6.72 -3.16
CA SER A 96 -1.33 6.29 -2.04
C SER A 96 -1.56 7.13 -0.78
N ARG A 97 -1.65 8.46 -0.90
CA ARG A 97 -1.98 9.35 0.23
C ARG A 97 -3.36 9.08 0.81
N ASN A 98 -4.37 8.85 -0.03
CA ASN A 98 -5.71 8.50 0.42
C ASN A 98 -5.72 7.17 1.20
N ASN A 99 -5.04 6.16 0.68
CA ASN A 99 -4.91 4.87 1.35
C ASN A 99 -4.20 5.00 2.71
N LEU A 100 -3.20 5.87 2.83
CA LEU A 100 -2.53 6.14 4.10
C LEU A 100 -3.46 6.82 5.10
N ALA A 101 -4.27 7.77 4.66
CA ALA A 101 -5.26 8.41 5.52
C ALA A 101 -6.35 7.42 6.00
N LEU A 102 -6.82 6.53 5.10
CA LEU A 102 -7.73 5.44 5.48
C LEU A 102 -7.11 4.51 6.52
N LEU A 103 -5.85 4.12 6.32
CA LEU A 103 -5.10 3.27 7.23
C LEU A 103 -4.99 3.90 8.62
N LEU A 104 -4.60 5.18 8.68
CA LEU A 104 -4.46 5.95 9.92
C LEU A 104 -5.79 6.09 10.66
N ASN A 105 -6.88 6.36 9.95
CA ASN A 105 -8.22 6.41 10.53
C ASN A 105 -8.64 5.07 11.14
N ARG A 106 -8.38 3.94 10.47
CA ARG A 106 -8.72 2.61 10.98
C ARG A 106 -7.98 2.23 12.26
N ILE A 107 -6.82 2.84 12.52
CA ILE A 107 -6.02 2.58 13.71
C ILE A 107 -6.12 3.71 14.77
N GLY A 108 -7.10 4.61 14.62
CA GLY A 108 -7.37 5.68 15.58
C GLY A 108 -6.44 6.90 15.51
N LYS A 109 -5.59 7.00 14.48
CA LYS A 109 -4.67 8.13 14.27
C LYS A 109 -5.31 9.21 13.39
N HIS A 110 -6.38 9.83 13.91
CA HIS A 110 -7.20 10.77 13.14
C HIS A 110 -6.46 12.06 12.77
N GLU A 111 -5.67 12.62 13.68
CA GLU A 111 -4.87 13.83 13.46
C GLU A 111 -3.88 13.64 12.29
N ASP A 112 -3.17 12.51 12.28
CA ASP A 112 -2.25 12.15 11.18
C ASP A 112 -3.00 11.98 9.84
N ALA A 113 -4.25 11.49 9.87
CA ALA A 113 -5.05 11.27 8.67
C ALA A 113 -5.53 12.60 8.05
N GLU A 114 -5.96 13.55 8.89
CA GLU A 114 -6.40 14.89 8.47
C GLU A 114 -5.28 15.70 7.82
N GLU A 115 -4.04 15.61 8.34
CA GLU A 115 -2.88 16.26 7.74
C GLU A 115 -2.62 15.78 6.30
N LEU A 116 -2.84 14.48 6.06
CA LEU A 116 -2.61 13.86 4.75
C LEU A 116 -3.72 14.18 3.74
N HIS A 117 -4.96 14.28 4.21
CA HIS A 117 -6.10 14.59 3.37
C HIS A 117 -7.20 15.32 4.18
N PRO A 118 -7.31 16.66 4.07
CA PRO A 118 -8.25 17.46 4.87
C PRO A 118 -9.73 17.07 4.72
N GLN A 119 -10.08 16.32 3.67
CA GLN A 119 -11.43 15.81 3.38
C GLN A 119 -11.73 14.46 4.06
N THR A 120 -10.80 13.87 4.81
CA THR A 120 -11.04 12.59 5.51
C THR A 120 -12.16 12.66 6.55
N LEU A 121 -12.49 13.85 7.04
CA LEU A 121 -13.60 14.07 7.94
C LEU A 121 -14.96 13.78 7.27
N GLU A 122 -15.10 14.03 5.96
CA GLU A 122 -16.33 13.69 5.21
C GLU A 122 -16.51 12.16 5.08
N LEU A 123 -15.41 11.41 5.04
CA LEU A 123 -15.48 9.93 5.01
C LEU A 123 -15.95 9.34 6.35
N LYS A 124 -15.73 10.05 7.46
CA LYS A 124 -16.26 9.72 8.80
C LYS A 124 -17.78 9.80 8.83
N GLU A 125 -18.37 10.78 8.13
CA GLU A 125 -19.82 10.92 8.02
C GLU A 125 -20.43 9.84 7.11
N ALA A 126 -19.70 9.40 6.09
CA ALA A 126 -20.14 8.34 5.18
C ALA A 126 -20.07 6.92 5.77
N LEU A 127 -19.16 6.66 6.72
CA LEU A 127 -18.95 5.32 7.30
C LEU A 127 -19.67 5.07 8.64
N GLY A 128 -20.26 6.10 9.25
CA GLY A 128 -21.15 5.99 10.41
C GLY A 128 -20.47 5.52 11.72
N PRO A 129 -20.98 5.93 12.90
CA PRO A 129 -20.45 5.52 14.21
C PRO A 129 -20.72 4.05 14.60
N ASP A 130 -21.38 3.24 13.75
CA ASP A 130 -21.92 1.91 14.12
C ASP A 130 -20.89 0.77 14.18
N LEU A 131 -19.58 1.05 14.17
CA LEU A 131 -18.53 0.03 14.36
C LEU A 131 -17.59 0.28 15.55
N LEU A 132 -17.90 1.24 16.42
CA LEU A 132 -17.15 1.46 17.68
C LEU A 132 -17.97 1.18 18.95
N GLY A 133 -19.08 0.46 18.85
CA GLY A 133 -19.88 0.06 20.01
C GLY A 133 -20.54 -1.30 19.83
N GLY A 134 -19.95 -2.33 20.44
CA GLY A 134 -20.47 -3.70 20.52
C GLY A 134 -19.43 -4.65 21.11
#